data_AF-A0A0S8FM42-F1
#
_entry.id   AF-A0A0S8FM42-F1
#
_cell.length_a   1.000
_cell.length_b   1.000
_cell.length_c   1.000
_cell.angle_alpha   90.00
_cell.angle_beta   90.00
_cell.angle_gamma   90.00
#
_symmetry.space_group_name_H-M   'P 1'
#
loop_
_entity.id
_entity.type
_entity.pdbx_description
1 polymer ?
#
loop_
_entity_poly.entity_id
_entity_poly.type
_entity_poly.pdbx_seq_one_letter_code
_entity_poly.pdbx_strand_id
1 'polypeptide(L)'
;MAIEYRGERFAGYNKPKKTPGHKTKSHAVLAKEGETVRLVRFGQQGVRGAGKNPQTASEKARKRSYYARHDAQGKPSSKLSAKYWSHKVKW
;
A
#
# COMPACT_ATOMS: atom_id res chain seq x y z
N MET A 1 4.88 -15.51 13.96
CA MET A 1 4.12 -16.58 13.29
C MET A 1 3.69 -16.09 11.91
N ALA A 2 4.01 -16.84 10.85
CA ALA A 2 3.54 -16.55 9.50
C ALA A 2 2.06 -16.98 9.36
N ILE A 3 1.28 -16.23 8.58
CA ILE A 3 -0.14 -16.49 8.37
C ILE A 3 -0.33 -16.88 6.90
N GLU A 4 -0.98 -18.00 6.66
CA GLU A 4 -1.40 -18.38 5.32
C GLU A 4 -2.85 -18.00 5.12
N TYR A 5 -3.12 -17.24 4.06
CA TYR A 5 -4.46 -16.75 3.75
C TYR A 5 -4.72 -16.94 2.26
N ARG A 6 -5.68 -17.81 1.92
CA ARG A 6 -6.09 -18.13 0.54
C ARG A 6 -4.90 -18.52 -0.36
N GLY A 7 -4.00 -19.37 0.14
CA GLY A 7 -2.82 -19.83 -0.59
C GLY A 7 -1.67 -18.81 -0.66
N GLU A 8 -1.78 -17.68 0.04
CA GLU A 8 -0.72 -16.67 0.10
C GLU A 8 -0.17 -16.52 1.52
N ARG A 9 1.16 -16.65 1.65
CA ARG A 9 1.87 -16.51 2.94
C ARG A 9 2.17 -15.03 3.25
N PHE A 10 1.85 -14.62 4.47
CA PHE A 10 2.10 -13.31 5.04
C PHE A 10 2.94 -13.43 6.32
N ALA A 11 3.81 -12.45 6.60
CA ALA A 11 4.61 -12.42 7.82
C ALA A 11 3.78 -12.10 9.09
N GLY A 12 2.51 -11.74 8.92
CA GLY A 12 1.57 -11.40 9.99
C GLY A 12 0.53 -10.38 9.51
N TYR A 13 -0.40 -10.03 10.40
CA TYR A 13 -1.38 -8.97 10.13
C TYR A 13 -0.71 -7.61 10.01
N ASN A 14 -1.26 -6.75 9.14
CA ASN A 14 -0.79 -5.37 8.92
C ASN A 14 0.68 -5.26 8.51
N LYS A 15 1.27 -6.34 7.96
CA LYS A 15 2.63 -6.38 7.42
C LYS A 15 2.57 -6.49 5.89
N PRO A 16 2.75 -5.38 5.15
CA PRO A 16 2.70 -5.40 3.70
C PRO A 16 3.92 -6.12 3.13
N LYS A 17 3.71 -6.81 2.00
CA LYS A 17 4.76 -7.46 1.22
C LYS A 17 4.65 -7.10 -0.26
N LYS A 18 5.77 -7.24 -0.98
CA LYS A 18 5.80 -7.11 -2.44
C LYS A 18 5.18 -8.35 -3.10
N THR A 19 4.54 -8.14 -4.24
CA THR A 19 3.90 -9.19 -5.04
C THR A 19 4.39 -9.13 -6.50
N PRO A 20 5.62 -9.57 -6.79
CA PRO A 20 6.19 -9.47 -8.14
C PRO A 20 5.41 -10.30 -9.17
N GLY A 21 4.85 -11.45 -8.78
CA GLY A 21 4.06 -12.32 -9.67
C GLY A 21 2.60 -11.89 -9.90
N HIS A 22 2.13 -10.80 -9.26
CA HIS A 22 0.75 -10.35 -9.47
C HIS A 22 0.65 -9.46 -10.71
N LYS A 23 -0.34 -9.74 -11.57
CA LYS A 23 -0.52 -9.06 -12.87
C LYS A 23 -0.55 -7.52 -12.77
N THR A 24 -1.34 -6.98 -11.83
CA THR A 24 -1.62 -5.52 -11.78
C THR A 24 -1.20 -4.80 -10.49
N LYS A 25 -0.89 -5.53 -9.41
CA LYS A 25 -0.67 -4.95 -8.08
C LYS A 25 0.74 -5.23 -7.59
N SER A 26 1.40 -4.20 -7.09
CA SER A 26 2.80 -4.29 -6.63
C SER A 26 2.94 -4.85 -5.22
N HIS A 27 1.91 -4.71 -4.38
CA HIS A 27 1.95 -5.11 -2.97
C HIS A 27 0.63 -5.73 -2.52
N ALA A 28 0.72 -6.53 -1.46
CA ALA A 28 -0.41 -7.07 -0.73
C ALA A 28 -0.17 -7.02 0.78
N VAL A 29 -1.26 -6.93 1.54
CA VAL A 29 -1.23 -6.96 3.01
C VAL A 29 -2.50 -7.63 3.51
N LEU A 30 -2.33 -8.50 4.51
CA LEU A 30 -3.44 -9.00 5.28
C LEU A 30 -3.77 -7.97 6.37
N ALA A 31 -4.65 -7.04 6.06
CA ALA A 31 -5.04 -5.97 6.98
C ALA A 31 -5.97 -6.51 8.06
N LYS A 32 -5.75 -6.10 9.31
CA LYS A 32 -6.62 -6.40 10.44
C LYS A 32 -6.95 -5.12 11.21
N GLU A 33 -8.23 -4.86 11.44
CA GLU A 33 -8.75 -3.73 12.19
C GLU A 33 -9.92 -4.21 13.05
N GLY A 34 -9.74 -4.17 14.38
CA GLY A 34 -10.63 -4.87 15.31
C GLY A 34 -10.70 -6.38 15.00
N GLU A 35 -11.93 -6.85 14.79
CA GLU A 35 -12.23 -8.24 14.41
C GLU A 35 -12.18 -8.47 12.90
N THR A 36 -12.19 -7.39 12.10
CA THR A 36 -12.24 -7.52 10.64
C THR A 36 -10.86 -7.77 10.07
N VAL A 37 -10.75 -8.82 9.24
CA VAL A 37 -9.54 -9.17 8.48
C VAL A 37 -9.85 -9.09 6.99
N ARG A 38 -9.01 -8.37 6.23
CA ARG A 38 -9.16 -8.21 4.79
C ARG A 38 -7.82 -8.33 4.07
N LEU A 39 -7.78 -9.11 3.01
CA LEU A 39 -6.68 -9.06 2.05
C LEU A 39 -6.80 -7.80 1.20
N VAL A 40 -5.84 -6.89 1.34
CA VAL A 40 -5.77 -5.64 0.58
C VAL A 40 -4.59 -5.71 -0.39
N ARG A 41 -4.87 -5.54 -1.68
CA ARG A 41 -3.83 -5.40 -2.72
C ARG A 41 -3.76 -3.95 -3.19
N PHE A 42 -2.56 -3.39 -3.27
CA PHE A 42 -2.38 -1.95 -3.52
C PHE A 42 -1.12 -1.63 -4.34
N GLY A 43 -1.15 -0.43 -4.92
CA GLY A 43 -0.13 0.09 -5.84
C GLY A 43 -0.14 -0.62 -7.20
N GLN A 44 0.15 0.11 -8.27
CA GLN A 44 0.26 -0.43 -9.62
C GLN A 44 1.58 -1.19 -9.79
N GLN A 45 1.53 -2.34 -10.46
CA GLN A 45 2.72 -3.11 -10.83
C GLN A 45 3.66 -2.28 -11.72
N GLY A 46 4.97 -2.42 -11.54
CA GLY A 46 5.99 -1.65 -12.27
C GLY A 46 6.15 -0.19 -11.81
N VAL A 47 5.17 0.38 -11.09
CA VAL A 47 5.24 1.76 -10.62
C VAL A 47 5.90 1.84 -9.25
N ARG A 48 7.05 2.52 -9.19
CA ARG A 48 7.68 2.94 -7.93
C ARG A 48 7.11 4.30 -7.51
N GLY A 49 6.65 4.37 -6.26
CA GLY A 49 6.23 5.64 -5.65
C GLY A 49 7.46 6.45 -5.25
N ALA A 50 7.27 7.72 -4.95
CA ALA A 50 8.34 8.61 -4.50
C ALA A 50 8.83 8.33 -3.06
N GLY A 51 8.14 7.44 -2.34
CA GLY A 51 8.44 7.11 -0.94
C GLY A 51 8.07 8.25 0.01
N LYS A 52 8.30 8.02 1.30
CA LYS A 52 7.98 8.98 2.37
C LYS A 52 8.86 10.23 2.31
N ASN A 53 10.15 10.04 2.00
CA ASN A 53 11.18 11.08 2.01
C ASN A 53 11.79 11.25 0.61
N PRO A 54 11.07 11.86 -0.35
CA PRO A 54 11.60 12.11 -1.68
C PRO A 54 12.77 13.11 -1.61
N GLN A 55 13.92 12.74 -2.17
CA GLN A 55 15.13 13.57 -2.11
C GLN A 55 15.22 14.50 -3.31
N THR A 56 14.81 14.02 -4.48
CA THR A 56 14.92 14.77 -5.74
C THR A 56 13.70 15.65 -6.01
N ALA A 57 13.88 16.71 -6.81
CA ALA A 57 12.78 17.59 -7.21
C ALA A 57 11.67 16.85 -7.99
N SER A 58 12.06 15.88 -8.82
CA SER A 58 11.14 15.05 -9.60
C SER A 58 10.30 14.13 -8.72
N GLU A 59 10.89 13.50 -7.69
CA GLU A 59 10.14 12.69 -6.72
C GLU A 59 9.18 13.53 -5.88
N LYS A 60 9.60 14.73 -5.45
CA LYS A 60 8.74 15.67 -4.74
C LYS A 60 7.54 16.08 -5.60
N ALA A 61 7.76 16.38 -6.89
CA ALA A 61 6.69 16.68 -7.83
C ALA A 61 5.75 15.48 -8.01
N ARG A 62 6.28 14.26 -8.16
CA ARG A 62 5.52 13.02 -8.30
C ARG A 62 4.65 12.74 -7.06
N LYS A 63 5.18 12.98 -5.86
CA LYS A 63 4.42 12.93 -4.61
C LYS A 63 3.29 13.96 -4.63
N ARG A 64 3.57 15.24 -4.94
CA ARG A 64 2.53 16.28 -5.05
C ARG A 64 1.41 15.90 -6.04
N SER A 65 1.76 15.44 -7.23
CA SER A 65 0.78 15.00 -8.23
C SER A 65 -0.06 13.82 -7.75
N TYR A 66 0.54 12.87 -7.02
CA TYR A 66 -0.20 11.76 -6.43
C TYR A 66 -1.23 12.27 -5.40
N TYR A 67 -0.80 13.13 -4.46
CA TYR A 67 -1.68 13.67 -3.42
C TYR A 67 -2.80 14.54 -4.01
N ALA A 68 -2.53 15.30 -5.07
CA ALA A 68 -3.54 16.10 -5.77
C ALA A 68 -4.62 15.23 -6.44
N ARG A 69 -4.23 14.14 -7.11
CA ARG A 69 -5.16 13.24 -7.82
C ARG A 69 -6.01 12.38 -6.90
N HIS A 70 -5.48 12.03 -5.75
CA HIS A 70 -6.15 11.13 -4.82
C HIS A 70 -6.93 11.86 -3.73
N ASP A 71 -7.24 13.14 -3.94
CA ASP A 71 -8.01 14.00 -3.05
C ASP A 71 -7.63 13.75 -1.58
N ALA A 72 -6.34 13.94 -1.31
CA ALA A 72 -5.74 13.62 -0.03
C ALA A 72 -5.97 14.71 1.02
N GLN A 73 -7.10 15.43 0.96
CA GLN A 73 -7.50 16.38 2.00
C GLN A 73 -7.80 15.66 3.33
N GLY A 74 -8.20 14.37 3.27
CA GLY A 74 -8.33 13.49 4.43
C GLY A 74 -7.30 12.35 4.42
N LYS A 75 -6.66 12.10 5.57
CA LYS A 75 -5.87 10.87 5.76
C LYS A 75 -6.84 9.69 5.75
N PRO A 76 -6.76 8.73 4.80
CA PRO A 76 -7.49 7.47 4.96
C PRO A 76 -7.09 6.88 6.31
N SER A 77 -8.06 6.63 7.18
CA SER A 77 -7.81 6.21 8.56
C SER A 77 -7.82 4.69 8.70
N SER A 78 -8.65 4.00 7.92
CA SER A 78 -8.83 2.56 8.03
C SER A 78 -7.72 1.76 7.37
N LYS A 79 -7.16 0.82 8.13
CA LYS A 79 -6.18 -0.17 7.61
C LYS A 79 -6.82 -1.11 6.58
N LEU A 80 -8.13 -1.19 6.48
CA LEU A 80 -8.82 -2.03 5.51
C LEU A 80 -8.82 -1.43 4.08
N SER A 81 -8.37 -0.19 3.92
CA SER A 81 -8.35 0.52 2.63
C SER A 81 -7.03 0.38 1.88
N ALA A 82 -7.09 0.16 0.56
CA ALA A 82 -5.93 0.22 -0.32
C ALA A 82 -5.28 1.61 -0.36
N LYS A 83 -6.07 2.69 -0.18
CA LYS A 83 -5.56 4.08 -0.13
C LYS A 83 -4.63 4.27 1.08
N TYR A 84 -5.02 3.77 2.26
CA TYR A 84 -4.19 3.79 3.47
C TYR A 84 -2.82 3.18 3.24
N TRP A 85 -2.77 1.97 2.68
CA TRP A 85 -1.51 1.27 2.44
C TRP A 85 -0.67 1.91 1.33
N SER A 86 -1.30 2.42 0.27
CA SER A 86 -0.59 3.17 -0.77
C SER A 86 0.06 4.41 -0.18
N HIS A 87 -0.67 5.21 0.60
CA HIS A 87 -0.13 6.39 1.29
C HIS A 87 0.93 6.03 2.32
N LYS A 88 0.78 4.93 3.06
CA LYS A 88 1.72 4.54 4.13
C LYS A 88 3.02 3.95 3.61
N VAL A 89 2.99 3.22 2.49
CA VAL A 89 4.12 2.41 2.01
C VAL A 89 4.80 3.02 0.79
N LYS A 90 4.05 3.70 -0.10
CA LYS A 90 4.58 4.15 -1.40
C LYS A 90 4.78 5.67 -1.51
N TRP A 91 4.11 6.47 -0.70
CA TRP A 91 4.11 7.94 -0.78
C TRP A 91 4.36 8.57 0.58
#